data_AF-A0A8W8NV97-F1
#
_entry.id   AF-A0A8W8NV97-F1
#
_cell.length_a   1.000
_cell.length_b   1.000
_cell.length_c   1.000
_cell.angle_alpha   90.00
_cell.angle_beta   90.00
_cell.angle_gamma   90.00
#
_symmetry.space_group_name_H-M   'P 1'
#
loop_
_entity.id
_entity.type
_entity.pdbx_description
1 polymer ?
#
loop_
_entity_poly.entity_id
_entity_poly.type
_entity_poly.pdbx_seq_one_letter_code
_entity_poly.pdbx_strand_id
1 'polypeptide(L)'
;MDDITEKNKAIHDNLLCDLSTGFFGTNRRVAGNLDRWEVFYARHYRLPAHQGESVLDDLHELEKNFDIGIGKYDFLLEIFEKVDRRAIPVINKALNSIRQNNEMKRNEQREPKFGDTDPYTAKITVNAYNRDIEMHNDIAEILNKLVNHPESVLSSHIRNETNNGLDKNNPNPSSRRNVESLLERFVKKNKQSKEMSTCIWEESLGLFRAMKICHGGGSCHIYAEDGCVVISVEFGTKEDKKRACNDDESKLKNKIKYTFKIFFTVASLKRPDINVRIIDS
;
A
#
# COMPACT_ATOMS: atom_id res chain seq x y z
N MET A 1 -13.79 -13.50 14.48
CA MET A 1 -13.31 -12.10 14.39
C MET A 1 -11.79 -12.19 14.47
N ASP A 2 -11.04 -11.56 13.58
CA ASP A 2 -9.59 -11.59 13.61
C ASP A 2 -9.02 -10.64 14.68
N ASP A 3 -7.88 -10.99 15.27
CA ASP A 3 -7.24 -10.32 16.42
C ASP A 3 -7.11 -8.80 16.23
N ILE A 4 -6.85 -8.34 15.00
CA ILE A 4 -6.73 -6.91 14.70
C ILE A 4 -8.08 -6.19 14.67
N THR A 5 -9.14 -6.86 14.22
CA THR A 5 -10.50 -6.29 14.30
C THR A 5 -10.95 -6.21 15.76
N GLU A 6 -10.60 -7.19 16.60
CA GLU A 6 -10.88 -7.15 18.03
C GLU A 6 -10.08 -6.05 18.75
N LYS A 7 -8.79 -5.89 18.43
CA LYS A 7 -7.96 -4.77 18.91
C LYS A 7 -8.48 -3.41 18.49
N ASN A 8 -8.88 -3.25 17.22
CA ASN A 8 -9.42 -1.99 16.73
C ASN A 8 -10.78 -1.67 17.37
N LYS A 9 -11.61 -2.69 17.60
CA LYS A 9 -12.86 -2.54 18.35
C LYS A 9 -12.58 -2.10 19.79
N ALA A 10 -11.63 -2.73 20.48
CA ALA A 10 -11.25 -2.32 21.83
C ALA A 10 -10.73 -0.87 21.89
N ILE A 11 -9.94 -0.43 20.91
CA ILE A 11 -9.50 0.99 20.80
C ILE A 11 -10.71 1.93 20.62
N HIS A 12 -11.67 1.53 19.79
CA HIS A 12 -12.87 2.32 19.54
C HIS A 12 -13.76 2.41 20.78
N ASP A 13 -14.05 1.29 21.45
CA ASP A 13 -14.87 1.24 22.66
C ASP A 13 -14.21 2.06 23.79
N ASN A 14 -12.88 1.96 23.93
CA ASN A 14 -12.11 2.77 24.88
C ASN A 14 -12.16 4.26 24.53
N LEU A 15 -12.08 4.64 23.25
CA LEU A 15 -12.20 6.03 22.84
C LEU A 15 -13.57 6.60 23.23
N LEU A 16 -14.67 5.89 22.96
CA LEU A 16 -16.01 6.37 23.32
C LEU A 16 -16.17 6.53 24.84
N CYS A 17 -15.61 5.60 25.61
CA CYS A 17 -15.58 5.67 27.07
C CYS A 17 -14.73 6.85 27.60
N ASP A 18 -13.54 7.06 27.04
CA ASP A 18 -12.66 8.18 27.41
C ASP A 18 -13.30 9.54 27.06
N LEU A 19 -14.00 9.61 25.92
CA LEU A 19 -14.72 10.81 25.50
C LEU A 19 -15.89 11.12 26.44
N SER A 20 -16.71 10.13 26.78
CA SER A 20 -17.88 10.30 27.65
C SER A 20 -17.50 10.62 29.10
N THR A 21 -16.46 9.97 29.64
CA THR A 21 -16.08 10.14 31.05
C THR A 21 -15.03 11.23 31.27
N GLY A 22 -14.08 11.38 30.36
CA GLY A 22 -12.94 12.31 30.48
C GLY A 22 -13.29 13.76 30.22
N PHE A 23 -14.30 14.03 29.40
CA PHE A 23 -14.66 15.39 28.96
C PHE A 23 -16.03 15.89 29.44
N PHE A 24 -16.82 15.03 30.10
CA PHE A 24 -18.14 15.39 30.64
C PHE A 24 -18.29 15.09 32.14
N GLY A 25 -17.18 14.84 32.85
CA GLY A 25 -17.17 14.61 34.29
C GLY A 25 -17.49 15.85 35.14
N THR A 26 -17.51 15.68 36.46
CA THR A 26 -17.90 16.72 37.44
C THR A 26 -16.79 17.70 37.82
N ASN A 27 -15.61 17.62 37.18
CA ASN A 27 -14.48 18.48 37.48
C ASN A 27 -14.67 19.90 36.92
N ARG A 28 -14.27 20.93 37.67
CA ARG A 28 -14.39 22.36 37.27
C ARG A 28 -13.81 22.70 35.89
N ARG A 29 -12.86 21.91 35.39
CA ARG A 29 -12.22 22.11 34.09
C ARG A 29 -13.09 21.69 32.89
N VAL A 30 -14.12 20.89 33.11
CA VAL A 30 -15.05 20.38 32.09
C VAL A 30 -16.50 20.83 32.37
N ALA A 31 -16.68 21.67 33.39
CA ALA A 31 -17.96 22.29 33.71
C ALA A 31 -18.45 23.13 32.51
N GLY A 32 -19.64 22.81 32.00
CA GLY A 32 -20.26 23.43 30.83
C GLY A 32 -20.01 22.71 29.50
N ASN A 33 -19.21 21.63 29.46
CA ASN A 33 -19.09 20.80 28.26
C ASN A 33 -20.40 20.04 27.97
N LEU A 34 -21.11 19.61 29.02
CA LEU A 34 -22.43 18.98 28.89
C LEU A 34 -23.44 19.93 28.23
N ASP A 35 -23.53 21.17 28.71
CA ASP A 35 -24.43 22.18 28.11
C ASP A 35 -24.07 22.45 26.63
N ARG A 36 -22.78 22.56 26.30
CA ARG A 36 -22.33 22.74 24.90
C ARG A 36 -22.67 21.53 24.04
N TRP A 37 -22.55 20.33 24.59
CA TRP A 37 -22.91 19.09 23.93
C TRP A 37 -24.40 19.03 23.66
N GLU A 38 -25.25 19.26 24.66
CA GLU A 38 -26.72 19.26 24.51
C GLU A 38 -27.18 20.28 23.46
N VAL A 39 -26.62 21.51 23.51
CA VAL A 39 -26.94 22.55 22.52
C VAL A 39 -26.50 22.15 21.12
N PHE A 40 -25.31 21.58 20.97
CA PHE A 40 -24.80 21.14 19.67
C PHE A 40 -25.62 19.96 19.13
N TYR A 41 -25.86 18.95 19.97
CA TYR A 41 -26.57 17.72 19.63
C TYR A 41 -28.01 18.01 19.19
N ALA A 42 -28.75 18.77 19.99
CA ALA A 42 -30.13 19.14 19.69
C ALA A 42 -30.25 19.99 18.40
N ARG A 43 -29.29 20.91 18.18
CA ARG A 43 -29.30 21.81 17.02
C ARG A 43 -28.98 21.11 15.71
N HIS A 44 -28.05 20.16 15.74
CA HIS A 44 -27.50 19.56 14.52
C HIS A 44 -28.16 18.23 14.15
N TYR A 45 -28.66 17.47 15.13
CA TYR A 45 -29.14 16.11 14.89
C TYR A 45 -30.65 15.96 15.05
N ARG A 46 -31.36 16.98 15.56
CA ARG A 46 -32.81 16.96 15.82
C ARG A 46 -33.27 15.75 16.64
N LEU A 47 -32.34 15.13 17.37
CA LEU A 47 -32.56 14.07 18.32
C LEU A 47 -32.54 14.73 19.72
N PRO A 48 -33.41 14.31 20.65
CA PRO A 48 -33.29 14.75 22.04
C PRO A 48 -31.96 14.24 22.59
N ALA A 49 -31.09 15.17 23.00
CA ALA A 49 -29.86 14.82 23.73
C ALA A 49 -30.23 14.09 25.02
N HIS A 50 -29.61 12.93 25.27
CA HIS A 50 -29.80 12.11 26.47
C HIS A 50 -31.28 11.91 26.85
N GLN A 51 -31.96 10.93 26.25
CA GLN A 51 -33.22 10.41 26.82
C GLN A 51 -33.00 9.67 28.16
N GLY A 52 -32.20 10.23 29.07
CA GLY A 52 -32.07 9.80 30.47
C GLY A 52 -30.87 8.93 30.82
N GLU A 53 -29.98 8.56 29.89
CA GLU A 53 -29.03 7.45 30.14
C GLU A 53 -27.54 7.88 30.22
N SER A 54 -26.90 8.50 29.21
CA SER A 54 -25.53 9.07 29.31
C SER A 54 -25.01 9.70 28.00
N VAL A 55 -23.87 10.43 28.05
CA VAL A 55 -23.17 10.93 26.84
C VAL A 55 -22.66 9.76 25.98
N LEU A 56 -22.38 8.62 26.60
CA LEU A 56 -21.98 7.41 25.89
C LEU A 56 -23.13 6.89 25.01
N ASP A 57 -24.38 7.00 25.47
CA ASP A 57 -25.56 6.60 24.70
C ASP A 57 -25.78 7.50 23.50
N ASP A 58 -25.60 8.83 23.68
CA ASP A 58 -25.59 9.76 22.55
C ASP A 58 -24.48 9.40 21.53
N LEU A 59 -23.28 9.05 21.99
CA LEU A 59 -22.18 8.63 21.10
C LEU A 59 -22.52 7.34 20.32
N HIS A 60 -23.18 6.37 20.96
CA HIS A 60 -23.66 5.16 20.27
C HIS A 60 -24.82 5.43 19.30
N GLU A 61 -25.69 6.40 19.61
CA GLU A 61 -26.72 6.85 18.68
C GLU A 61 -26.10 7.55 17.46
N LEU A 62 -25.05 8.33 17.66
CA LEU A 62 -24.31 8.93 16.56
C LEU A 62 -23.56 7.89 15.72
N GLU A 63 -23.02 6.82 16.32
CA GLU A 63 -22.42 5.70 15.58
C GLU A 63 -23.45 5.04 14.64
N LYS A 64 -24.69 4.85 15.09
CA LYS A 64 -25.78 4.26 14.29
C LYS A 64 -26.23 5.16 13.14
N ASN A 65 -26.19 6.49 13.33
CA ASN A 65 -26.80 7.45 12.42
C ASN A 65 -25.82 8.28 11.56
N PHE A 66 -24.55 8.40 11.96
CA PHE A 66 -23.61 9.40 11.41
C PHE A 66 -22.20 8.89 11.05
N ASP A 67 -22.06 7.61 10.67
CA ASP A 67 -20.80 6.99 10.21
C ASP A 67 -19.60 7.17 11.17
N ILE A 68 -19.87 7.24 12.48
CA ILE A 68 -18.84 7.25 13.53
C ILE A 68 -18.40 5.81 13.85
N GLY A 69 -17.95 5.09 12.83
CA GLY A 69 -17.45 3.73 12.98
C GLY A 69 -15.98 3.67 13.38
N ILE A 70 -15.47 2.46 13.62
CA ILE A 70 -14.04 2.18 13.87
C ILE A 70 -13.16 2.90 12.83
N GLY A 71 -12.33 3.84 13.28
CA GLY A 71 -11.41 4.59 12.43
C GLY A 71 -12.04 5.71 11.57
N LYS A 72 -13.34 5.97 11.71
CA LYS A 72 -14.06 7.04 11.03
C LYS A 72 -14.50 8.10 12.04
N TYR A 73 -13.57 8.99 12.40
CA TYR A 73 -13.77 9.93 13.51
C TYR A 73 -13.86 11.39 13.07
N ASP A 74 -14.00 11.68 11.77
CA ASP A 74 -14.07 13.05 11.24
C ASP A 74 -15.22 13.84 11.88
N PHE A 75 -16.34 13.17 12.10
CA PHE A 75 -17.50 13.76 12.73
C PHE A 75 -17.32 13.98 14.25
N LEU A 76 -16.62 13.08 14.95
CA LEU A 76 -16.22 13.32 16.34
C LEU A 76 -15.28 14.52 16.44
N LEU A 77 -14.33 14.65 15.50
CA LEU A 77 -13.44 15.81 15.45
C LEU A 77 -14.24 17.11 15.27
N GLU A 78 -15.23 17.14 14.39
CA GLU A 78 -16.09 18.31 14.19
C GLU A 78 -16.87 18.69 15.46
N ILE A 79 -17.45 17.72 16.16
CA ILE A 79 -18.18 17.97 17.41
C ILE A 79 -17.24 18.50 18.49
N PHE A 80 -16.13 17.80 18.74
CA PHE A 80 -15.20 18.15 19.82
C PHE A 80 -14.39 19.42 19.53
N GLU A 81 -14.29 19.86 18.27
CA GLU A 81 -13.81 21.20 17.92
C GLU A 81 -14.67 22.31 18.54
N LYS A 82 -15.97 22.05 18.75
CA LYS A 82 -16.95 22.99 19.32
C LYS A 82 -17.22 22.77 20.80
N VAL A 83 -17.16 21.52 21.26
CA VAL A 83 -17.42 21.16 22.66
C VAL A 83 -16.17 21.35 23.52
N ASP A 84 -15.10 20.63 23.19
CA ASP A 84 -13.82 20.68 23.91
C ASP A 84 -12.64 20.20 23.06
N ARG A 85 -11.85 21.15 22.56
CA ARG A 85 -10.67 20.88 21.72
C ARG A 85 -9.62 19.99 22.37
N ARG A 86 -9.62 19.82 23.70
CA ARG A 86 -8.69 18.92 24.40
C ARG A 86 -8.96 17.44 24.09
N ALA A 87 -10.13 17.09 23.55
CA ALA A 87 -10.43 15.74 23.08
C ALA A 87 -9.80 15.41 21.72
N ILE A 88 -9.44 16.42 20.92
CA ILE A 88 -8.88 16.22 19.57
C ILE A 88 -7.58 15.38 19.59
N PRO A 89 -6.60 15.63 20.48
CA PRO A 89 -5.42 14.77 20.58
C PRO A 89 -5.76 13.32 20.94
N VAL A 90 -6.79 13.08 21.74
CA VAL A 90 -7.22 11.73 22.14
C VAL A 90 -7.83 10.99 20.95
N ILE A 91 -8.72 11.66 20.20
CA ILE A 91 -9.32 11.12 18.97
C ILE A 91 -8.24 10.80 17.93
N ASN A 92 -7.29 11.72 17.72
CA ASN A 92 -6.18 11.51 16.78
C ASN A 92 -5.25 10.36 17.22
N LYS A 93 -5.03 10.18 18.53
CA LYS A 93 -4.24 9.05 19.05
C LYS A 93 -4.91 7.71 18.76
N ALA A 94 -6.23 7.61 18.97
CA ALA A 94 -6.99 6.41 18.65
C ALA A 94 -6.99 6.13 17.13
N LEU A 95 -7.20 7.16 16.31
CA LEU A 95 -7.13 7.06 14.85
C LEU A 95 -5.76 6.56 14.37
N ASN A 96 -4.68 7.11 14.92
CA ASN A 96 -3.31 6.68 14.59
C ASN A 96 -3.04 5.24 15.03
N SER A 97 -3.56 4.82 16.18
CA SER A 97 -3.40 3.44 16.68
C SER A 97 -4.13 2.44 15.78
N ILE A 98 -5.35 2.76 15.32
CA ILE A 98 -6.10 1.94 14.36
C ILE A 98 -5.39 1.90 13.01
N ARG A 99 -4.84 3.03 12.54
CA ARG A 99 -4.04 3.09 11.29
C ARG A 99 -2.80 2.21 11.41
N GLN A 100 -2.06 2.29 12.51
CA GLN A 100 -0.89 1.46 12.78
C GLN A 100 -1.26 -0.02 12.84
N ASN A 101 -2.35 -0.41 13.51
CA ASN A 101 -2.81 -1.80 13.54
C ASN A 101 -3.21 -2.30 12.14
N ASN A 102 -3.84 -1.46 11.33
CA ASN A 102 -4.20 -1.81 9.95
C ASN A 102 -2.97 -1.85 9.03
N GLU A 103 -1.96 -1.02 9.28
CA GLU A 103 -0.66 -1.07 8.62
C GLU A 103 0.13 -2.30 9.05
N MET A 104 0.11 -2.66 10.33
CA MET A 104 0.67 -3.92 10.85
C MET A 104 -0.08 -5.11 10.24
N LYS A 105 -1.41 -5.09 10.13
CA LYS A 105 -2.17 -6.12 9.39
C LYS A 105 -1.75 -6.20 7.93
N ARG A 106 -1.62 -5.05 7.27
CA ARG A 106 -1.15 -4.99 5.87
C ARG A 106 0.29 -5.44 5.75
N ASN A 107 1.12 -5.20 6.75
CA ASN A 107 2.53 -5.60 6.78
C ASN A 107 2.69 -7.06 7.21
N GLU A 108 1.81 -7.63 8.04
CA GLU A 108 1.69 -9.05 8.38
C GLU A 108 0.99 -9.85 7.27
N GLN A 109 0.25 -9.16 6.38
CA GLN A 109 -0.25 -9.69 5.10
C GLN A 109 0.74 -9.48 3.95
N ARG A 110 1.75 -8.59 4.13
CA ARG A 110 2.85 -8.36 3.16
C ARG A 110 4.12 -9.11 3.53
N GLU A 111 4.34 -9.42 4.80
CA GLU A 111 5.19 -10.51 5.24
C GLU A 111 4.41 -11.78 5.00
N PRO A 112 4.80 -12.61 4.02
CA PRO A 112 4.16 -13.89 3.86
C PRO A 112 4.46 -14.70 5.12
N LYS A 113 3.43 -15.05 5.88
CA LYS A 113 3.49 -16.22 6.76
C LYS A 113 3.75 -17.41 5.84
N PHE A 114 5.02 -17.74 5.66
CA PHE A 114 5.48 -18.92 4.97
C PHE A 114 5.09 -20.13 5.81
N GLY A 115 3.88 -20.61 5.56
CA GLY A 115 3.26 -21.78 6.14
C GLY A 115 2.00 -22.05 5.32
N ASP A 116 2.06 -23.12 4.52
CA ASP A 116 1.13 -23.55 3.48
C ASP A 116 1.22 -22.81 2.13
N THR A 117 2.05 -23.42 1.28
CA THR A 117 2.19 -23.31 -0.18
C THR A 117 0.88 -22.93 -0.89
N ASP A 118 0.77 -21.71 -1.41
CA ASP A 118 -0.13 -21.49 -2.54
C ASP A 118 0.48 -22.27 -3.74
N PRO A 119 -0.19 -23.33 -4.22
CA PRO A 119 0.37 -24.23 -5.24
C PRO A 119 0.68 -23.53 -6.56
N TYR A 120 0.29 -22.26 -6.72
CA TYR A 120 0.47 -21.48 -7.92
C TYR A 120 1.50 -20.35 -7.78
N THR A 121 2.18 -20.20 -6.64
CA THR A 121 3.14 -19.09 -6.44
C THR A 121 4.60 -19.55 -6.54
N ALA A 122 5.44 -18.76 -7.21
CA ALA A 122 6.90 -18.88 -7.10
C ALA A 122 7.54 -17.56 -6.69
N LYS A 123 8.68 -17.66 -6.00
CA LYS A 123 9.48 -16.52 -5.57
C LYS A 123 10.74 -16.40 -6.41
N ILE A 124 10.91 -15.23 -7.01
CA ILE A 124 12.12 -14.85 -7.72
C ILE A 124 12.89 -13.89 -6.82
N THR A 125 14.01 -14.34 -6.26
CA THR A 125 14.90 -13.48 -5.47
C THR A 125 16.06 -13.02 -6.34
N VAL A 126 16.25 -11.71 -6.44
CA VAL A 126 17.38 -11.08 -7.14
C VAL A 126 18.28 -10.42 -6.11
N ASN A 127 19.51 -10.94 -6.02
CA ASN A 127 20.52 -10.45 -5.11
C ASN A 127 21.72 -9.92 -5.92
N ALA A 128 22.13 -8.69 -5.63
CA ALA A 128 23.46 -8.20 -5.98
C ALA A 128 24.33 -8.23 -4.73
N TYR A 129 25.54 -8.80 -4.82
CA TYR A 129 26.47 -8.95 -3.69
C TYR A 129 26.84 -7.64 -2.95
N ASN A 130 26.41 -6.47 -3.44
CA ASN A 130 26.48 -5.23 -2.69
C ASN A 130 25.15 -5.01 -1.94
N ARG A 131 25.15 -5.23 -0.62
CA ARG A 131 23.97 -5.13 0.28
C ARG A 131 23.49 -3.69 0.53
N ASP A 132 23.40 -2.87 -0.51
CA ASP A 132 22.83 -1.53 -0.42
C ASP A 132 21.30 -1.64 -0.32
N ILE A 133 20.79 -1.67 0.92
CA ILE A 133 19.36 -1.85 1.22
C ILE A 133 18.54 -0.71 0.61
N GLU A 134 19.05 0.52 0.63
CA GLU A 134 18.35 1.68 0.08
C GLU A 134 18.17 1.55 -1.44
N MET A 135 19.21 1.09 -2.14
CA MET A 135 19.12 0.80 -3.57
C MET A 135 18.10 -0.30 -3.88
N HIS A 136 18.08 -1.40 -3.11
CA HIS A 136 17.10 -2.47 -3.33
C HIS A 136 15.66 -1.98 -3.08
N ASN A 137 15.45 -1.13 -2.08
CA ASN A 137 14.16 -0.47 -1.83
C ASN A 137 13.74 0.43 -2.99
N ASP A 138 14.66 1.27 -3.50
CA ASP A 138 14.41 2.15 -4.65
C ASP A 138 14.00 1.33 -5.89
N ILE A 139 14.72 0.24 -6.18
CA ILE A 139 14.42 -0.65 -7.32
C ILE A 139 13.07 -1.33 -7.12
N ALA A 140 12.78 -1.85 -5.92
CA ALA A 140 11.51 -2.50 -5.61
C ALA A 140 10.33 -1.53 -5.74
N GLU A 141 10.46 -0.28 -5.26
CA GLU A 141 9.41 0.75 -5.42
C GLU A 141 9.14 1.03 -6.89
N ILE A 142 10.19 1.25 -7.69
CA ILE A 142 10.08 1.52 -9.13
C ILE A 142 9.34 0.38 -9.84
N LEU A 143 9.81 -0.86 -9.64
CA LEU A 143 9.22 -2.04 -10.27
C LEU A 143 7.77 -2.27 -9.81
N ASN A 144 7.48 -2.10 -8.52
CA ASN A 144 6.13 -2.28 -7.99
C ASN A 144 5.15 -1.27 -8.59
N LYS A 145 5.54 0.00 -8.78
CA LYS A 145 4.67 0.98 -9.45
C LYS A 145 4.51 0.71 -10.95
N LEU A 146 5.52 0.15 -11.60
CA LEU A 146 5.41 -0.28 -13.00
C LEU A 146 4.41 -1.43 -13.17
N VAL A 147 4.45 -2.43 -12.28
CA VAL A 147 3.53 -3.59 -12.29
C VAL A 147 2.07 -3.17 -12.09
N ASN A 148 1.80 -2.28 -11.13
CA ASN A 148 0.44 -1.90 -10.76
C ASN A 148 -0.22 -0.91 -11.72
N HIS A 149 0.51 -0.44 -12.74
CA HIS A 149 0.00 0.48 -13.75
C HIS A 149 0.32 0.04 -15.19
N PRO A 150 -0.05 -1.19 -15.63
CA PRO A 150 0.31 -1.67 -16.96
C PRO A 150 -0.53 -1.00 -18.08
N GLU A 151 -1.77 -0.59 -17.78
CA GLU A 151 -2.72 -0.06 -18.77
C GLU A 151 -2.43 1.38 -19.22
N SER A 152 -1.78 2.19 -18.38
CA SER A 152 -1.20 3.48 -18.80
C SER A 152 0.05 3.35 -19.67
N VAL A 153 0.53 2.12 -19.86
CA VAL A 153 1.88 1.83 -20.34
C VAL A 153 1.89 1.01 -21.64
N LEU A 154 0.89 0.16 -21.87
CA LEU A 154 0.76 -0.60 -23.13
C LEU A 154 0.07 0.18 -24.26
N SER A 155 -0.86 1.08 -23.93
CA SER A 155 -1.68 1.83 -24.89
C SER A 155 -0.92 2.92 -25.67
N SER A 156 0.20 3.43 -25.14
CA SER A 156 1.03 4.42 -25.86
C SER A 156 2.12 3.82 -26.75
N HIS A 157 2.48 2.54 -26.58
CA HIS A 157 3.49 1.90 -27.42
C HIS A 157 2.88 1.24 -28.66
N ILE A 158 1.61 0.78 -28.59
CA ILE A 158 0.88 0.24 -29.75
C ILE A 158 0.40 1.35 -30.70
N ARG A 159 0.14 2.57 -30.18
CA ARG A 159 -0.34 3.71 -31.00
C ARG A 159 0.68 4.27 -32.00
N ASN A 160 1.96 3.92 -31.89
CA ASN A 160 2.95 4.36 -32.88
C ASN A 160 3.08 3.41 -34.08
N GLU A 161 2.43 2.23 -34.05
CA GLU A 161 2.47 1.28 -35.19
C GLU A 161 1.12 1.10 -35.90
N THR A 162 0.02 1.53 -35.32
CA THR A 162 -1.30 1.44 -35.96
C THR A 162 -2.09 2.74 -35.80
N ASN A 163 -2.04 3.59 -36.81
CA ASN A 163 -3.03 4.65 -36.98
C ASN A 163 -4.36 4.05 -37.44
N ASN A 164 -5.40 4.36 -36.68
CA ASN A 164 -6.83 4.48 -37.02
C ASN A 164 -7.73 3.59 -36.15
N GLY A 165 -8.45 4.23 -35.22
CA GLY A 165 -9.56 3.61 -34.51
C GLY A 165 -9.83 4.26 -33.18
N LEU A 166 -11.01 4.89 -33.07
CA LEU A 166 -11.56 5.43 -31.83
C LEU A 166 -11.55 4.36 -30.72
N ASP A 167 -10.89 4.66 -29.60
CA ASP A 167 -11.52 4.46 -28.29
C ASP A 167 -10.92 5.43 -27.25
N LYS A 168 -11.79 6.12 -26.53
CA LYS A 168 -11.46 7.17 -25.56
C LYS A 168 -11.58 6.63 -24.13
N ASN A 169 -10.82 5.59 -23.80
CA ASN A 169 -10.56 5.24 -22.40
C ASN A 169 -9.10 5.56 -22.11
N ASN A 170 -8.89 6.82 -21.73
CA ASN A 170 -7.58 7.39 -21.46
C ASN A 170 -7.09 6.88 -20.09
N PRO A 171 -5.99 6.11 -20.02
CA PRO A 171 -5.46 5.71 -18.73
C PRO A 171 -4.90 6.95 -18.00
N ASN A 172 -5.18 7.03 -16.71
CA ASN A 172 -4.98 8.21 -15.87
C ASN A 172 -3.55 8.81 -16.03
N PRO A 173 -3.39 10.02 -16.61
CA PRO A 173 -2.07 10.62 -16.91
C PRO A 173 -1.23 10.94 -15.66
N SER A 174 -1.81 10.85 -14.47
CA SER A 174 -1.13 11.04 -13.19
C SER A 174 -0.19 9.87 -12.84
N SER A 175 -0.58 8.61 -13.11
CA SER A 175 0.21 7.43 -12.76
C SER A 175 1.52 7.33 -13.56
N ARG A 176 1.47 7.66 -14.85
CA ARG A 176 2.68 7.68 -15.71
C ARG A 176 3.69 8.72 -15.25
N ARG A 177 3.24 9.95 -14.95
CA ARG A 177 4.11 11.01 -14.41
C ARG A 177 4.76 10.60 -13.09
N ASN A 178 4.05 9.85 -12.25
CA ASN A 178 4.58 9.38 -10.97
C ASN A 178 5.74 8.39 -11.15
N VAL A 179 5.68 7.48 -12.12
CA VAL A 179 6.76 6.51 -12.37
C VAL A 179 7.92 7.15 -13.14
N GLU A 180 7.65 8.01 -14.13
CA GLU A 180 8.68 8.77 -14.82
C GLU A 180 9.48 9.64 -13.83
N SER A 181 8.80 10.33 -12.90
CA SER A 181 9.48 11.13 -11.87
C SER A 181 10.29 10.30 -10.87
N LEU A 182 9.94 9.04 -10.61
CA LEU A 182 10.73 8.13 -9.78
C LEU A 182 12.01 7.69 -10.49
N LEU A 183 11.90 7.30 -11.76
CA LEU A 183 13.05 6.92 -12.56
C LEU A 183 14.00 8.09 -12.79
N GLU A 184 13.47 9.29 -13.08
CA GLU A 184 14.27 10.50 -13.20
C GLU A 184 15.00 10.81 -11.89
N ARG A 185 14.34 10.66 -10.73
CA ARG A 185 14.98 10.82 -9.42
C ARG A 185 16.07 9.77 -9.19
N PHE A 186 15.81 8.51 -9.50
CA PHE A 186 16.78 7.42 -9.35
C PHE A 186 18.02 7.62 -10.21
N VAL A 187 17.84 7.94 -11.49
CA VAL A 187 18.92 8.22 -12.45
C VAL A 187 19.71 9.47 -12.02
N LYS A 188 19.03 10.54 -11.61
CA LYS A 188 19.66 11.78 -11.12
C LYS A 188 20.46 11.55 -9.84
N LYS A 189 19.91 10.81 -8.86
CA LYS A 189 20.57 10.41 -7.61
C LYS A 189 21.90 9.70 -7.90
N ASN A 190 21.92 8.88 -8.95
CA ASN A 190 23.09 8.10 -9.36
C ASN A 190 23.97 8.77 -10.44
N LYS A 191 23.75 10.06 -10.73
CA LYS A 191 24.52 10.86 -11.71
C LYS A 191 24.54 10.24 -13.13
N GLN A 192 23.45 9.61 -13.53
CA GLN A 192 23.30 9.00 -14.84
C GLN A 192 22.51 9.88 -15.81
N SER A 193 22.55 9.55 -17.10
CA SER A 193 21.88 10.32 -18.15
C SER A 193 20.37 10.02 -18.20
N LYS A 194 19.57 11.00 -18.65
CA LYS A 194 18.12 10.84 -18.74
C LYS A 194 17.72 9.70 -19.69
N GLU A 195 18.52 9.39 -20.72
CA GLU A 195 18.24 8.25 -21.60
C GLU A 195 18.19 6.91 -20.83
N MET A 196 18.90 6.84 -19.70
CA MET A 196 18.93 5.65 -18.88
C MET A 196 17.61 5.38 -18.13
N SER A 197 16.80 6.42 -17.85
CA SER A 197 15.46 6.20 -17.27
C SER A 197 14.54 5.51 -18.28
N THR A 198 14.63 5.89 -19.57
CA THR A 198 13.93 5.23 -20.67
C THR A 198 14.38 3.77 -20.83
N CYS A 199 15.69 3.52 -20.77
CA CYS A 199 16.22 2.15 -20.85
C CYS A 199 15.71 1.26 -19.70
N ILE A 200 15.75 1.74 -18.46
CA ILE A 200 15.20 1.03 -17.30
C ILE A 200 13.71 0.73 -17.51
N TRP A 201 12.96 1.73 -17.99
CA TRP A 201 11.53 1.60 -18.23
C TRP A 201 11.21 0.49 -19.24
N GLU A 202 11.81 0.55 -20.43
CA GLU A 202 11.57 -0.40 -21.52
C GLU A 202 11.95 -1.83 -21.10
N GLU A 203 13.06 -1.99 -20.40
CA GLU A 203 13.56 -3.29 -19.99
C GLU A 203 12.78 -3.90 -18.83
N SER A 204 12.25 -3.07 -17.94
CA SER A 204 11.31 -3.51 -16.90
C SER A 204 10.00 -4.00 -17.53
N LEU A 205 9.48 -3.30 -18.54
CA LEU A 205 8.28 -3.75 -19.27
C LEU A 205 8.53 -5.03 -20.05
N GLY A 206 9.70 -5.15 -20.68
CA GLY A 206 10.12 -6.38 -21.35
C GLY A 206 10.15 -7.56 -20.38
N LEU A 207 10.61 -7.34 -19.14
CA LEU A 207 10.59 -8.36 -18.09
C LEU A 207 9.15 -8.76 -17.71
N PHE A 208 8.25 -7.80 -17.45
CA PHE A 208 6.85 -8.12 -17.10
C PHE A 208 6.11 -8.83 -18.23
N ARG A 209 6.36 -8.45 -19.48
CA ARG A 209 5.83 -9.16 -20.66
C ARG A 209 6.36 -10.59 -20.73
N ALA A 210 7.66 -10.79 -20.52
CA ALA A 210 8.24 -12.14 -20.51
C ALA A 210 7.63 -13.01 -19.40
N MET A 211 7.46 -12.48 -18.19
CA MET A 211 6.82 -13.21 -17.08
C MET A 211 5.36 -13.56 -17.39
N LYS A 212 4.60 -12.64 -17.97
CA LYS A 212 3.19 -12.90 -18.33
C LYS A 212 3.04 -13.87 -19.51
N ILE A 213 3.80 -13.67 -20.59
CA ILE A 213 3.67 -14.42 -21.85
C ILE A 213 4.30 -15.81 -21.75
N CYS A 214 5.52 -15.90 -21.20
CA CYS A 214 6.27 -17.15 -21.22
C CYS A 214 5.86 -18.09 -20.07
N HIS A 215 5.31 -17.53 -18.99
CA HIS A 215 5.09 -18.26 -17.75
C HIS A 215 3.67 -18.12 -17.19
N GLY A 216 2.72 -17.50 -17.88
CA GLY A 216 1.33 -17.45 -17.38
C GLY A 216 1.16 -16.70 -16.06
N GLY A 217 2.09 -15.78 -15.72
CA GLY A 217 2.01 -14.96 -14.51
C GLY A 217 0.78 -14.04 -14.56
N GLY A 218 -0.12 -14.21 -13.59
CA GLY A 218 -1.34 -13.44 -13.43
C GLY A 218 -1.11 -12.17 -12.62
N SER A 219 -0.71 -12.32 -11.36
CA SER A 219 -0.37 -11.23 -10.46
C SER A 219 1.11 -11.28 -10.09
N CYS A 220 1.72 -10.12 -9.82
CA CYS A 220 3.05 -10.10 -9.23
C CYS A 220 3.16 -9.02 -8.15
N HIS A 221 3.91 -9.34 -7.10
CA HIS A 221 4.18 -8.48 -5.97
C HIS A 221 5.68 -8.30 -5.82
N ILE A 222 6.12 -7.06 -5.72
CA ILE A 222 7.55 -6.72 -5.67
C ILE A 222 7.84 -5.97 -4.39
N TYR A 223 8.85 -6.45 -3.66
CA TYR A 223 9.31 -5.89 -2.40
C TYR A 223 10.80 -6.12 -2.25
N ALA A 224 11.40 -5.43 -1.28
CA ALA A 224 12.78 -5.66 -0.89
C ALA A 224 12.79 -6.41 0.46
N GLU A 225 13.67 -7.40 0.58
CA GLU A 225 13.83 -8.24 1.76
C GLU A 225 15.30 -8.63 1.89
N ASP A 226 15.90 -8.42 3.06
CA ASP A 226 17.28 -8.81 3.38
C ASP A 226 18.35 -8.41 2.34
N GLY A 227 18.20 -7.21 1.76
CA GLY A 227 19.11 -6.71 0.72
C GLY A 227 18.98 -7.43 -0.62
N CYS A 228 17.80 -7.99 -0.90
CA CYS A 228 17.40 -8.56 -2.18
C CYS A 228 16.15 -7.85 -2.71
N VAL A 229 15.97 -7.84 -4.02
CA VAL A 229 14.65 -7.57 -4.61
C VAL A 229 13.93 -8.89 -4.79
N VAL A 230 12.75 -9.01 -4.19
CA VAL A 230 11.91 -10.21 -4.27
C VAL A 230 10.71 -9.92 -5.16
N ILE A 231 10.51 -10.77 -6.16
CA ILE A 231 9.36 -10.75 -7.06
C ILE A 231 8.57 -12.03 -6.79
N SER A 232 7.43 -11.90 -6.13
CA SER A 232 6.46 -12.99 -5.97
C SER A 232 5.55 -13.00 -7.18
N VAL A 233 5.45 -14.14 -7.86
CA VAL A 233 4.60 -14.31 -9.05
C VAL A 233 3.54 -15.36 -8.76
N GLU A 234 2.28 -15.02 -9.02
CA GLU A 234 1.15 -15.94 -9.01
C GLU A 234 0.91 -16.43 -10.43
N PHE A 235 0.89 -17.74 -10.63
CA PHE A 235 0.68 -18.37 -11.93
C PHE A 235 -0.76 -18.81 -12.11
N GLY A 236 -1.26 -18.76 -13.34
CA GLY A 236 -2.61 -19.25 -13.64
C GLY A 236 -2.76 -20.77 -13.49
N THR A 237 -1.67 -21.54 -13.66
CA THR A 237 -1.69 -23.00 -13.62
C THR A 237 -0.43 -23.59 -12.95
N LYS A 238 -0.53 -24.84 -12.47
CA LYS A 238 0.62 -25.58 -11.92
C LYS A 238 1.67 -25.86 -12.98
N GLU A 239 1.24 -26.08 -14.22
CA GLU A 239 2.10 -26.34 -15.38
C GLU A 239 2.92 -25.11 -15.76
N ASP A 240 2.33 -23.92 -15.67
CA ASP A 240 2.99 -22.63 -15.87
C ASP A 240 4.04 -22.36 -14.78
N LYS A 241 3.69 -22.62 -13.50
CA LYS A 241 4.63 -22.58 -12.37
C LYS A 241 5.79 -23.55 -12.57
N LYS A 242 5.52 -24.80 -12.92
CA LYS A 242 6.56 -25.81 -13.20
C LYS A 242 7.44 -25.39 -14.36
N ARG A 243 6.87 -24.81 -15.42
CA ARG A 243 7.64 -24.27 -16.55
C ARG A 243 8.54 -23.11 -16.13
N ALA A 244 8.07 -22.28 -15.20
CA ALA A 244 8.85 -21.19 -14.63
C ALA A 244 9.97 -21.64 -13.67
N CYS A 245 9.80 -22.80 -13.03
CA CYS A 245 10.79 -23.35 -12.10
C CYS A 245 11.79 -24.30 -12.79
N ASN A 246 11.55 -24.71 -14.04
CA ASN A 246 12.38 -25.67 -14.75
C ASN A 246 13.66 -25.04 -15.32
N ASP A 247 14.78 -25.76 -15.29
CA ASP A 247 16.11 -25.23 -15.63
C ASP A 247 16.34 -24.92 -17.13
N ASP A 248 15.47 -25.39 -18.03
CA ASP A 248 15.43 -24.94 -19.44
C ASP A 248 15.11 -23.44 -19.59
N GLU A 249 14.68 -22.80 -18.51
CA GLU A 249 14.33 -21.39 -18.41
C GLU A 249 15.54 -20.46 -18.23
N SER A 250 16.66 -20.80 -18.87
CA SER A 250 17.80 -19.90 -19.08
C SER A 250 17.36 -18.53 -19.60
N LYS A 251 16.27 -18.46 -20.40
CA LYS A 251 15.73 -17.20 -20.96
C LYS A 251 15.14 -16.25 -19.91
N LEU A 252 14.30 -16.71 -18.97
CA LEU A 252 13.72 -15.82 -17.95
C LEU A 252 14.80 -15.37 -16.96
N LYS A 253 15.61 -16.31 -16.45
CA LYS A 253 16.77 -15.99 -15.61
C LYS A 253 17.70 -14.98 -16.29
N ASN A 254 17.98 -15.15 -17.59
CA ASN A 254 18.79 -14.20 -18.36
C ASN A 254 18.10 -12.85 -18.56
N LYS A 255 16.78 -12.83 -18.79
CA LYS A 255 16.03 -11.57 -18.90
C LYS A 255 16.04 -10.80 -17.59
N ILE A 256 15.80 -11.48 -16.46
CA ILE A 256 15.91 -10.89 -15.11
C ILE A 256 17.32 -10.36 -14.88
N LYS A 257 18.36 -11.19 -15.11
CA LYS A 257 19.76 -10.76 -14.97
C LYS A 257 20.06 -9.53 -15.82
N TYR A 258 19.59 -9.51 -17.07
CA TYR A 258 19.81 -8.38 -17.97
C TYR A 258 19.12 -7.10 -17.48
N THR A 259 17.84 -7.17 -17.13
CA THR A 259 17.08 -6.03 -16.59
C THR A 259 17.73 -5.47 -15.33
N PHE A 260 18.09 -6.33 -14.37
CA PHE A 260 18.72 -5.89 -13.13
C PHE A 260 20.17 -5.40 -13.34
N LYS A 261 20.89 -5.93 -14.33
CA LYS A 261 22.20 -5.39 -14.71
C LYS A 261 22.10 -3.94 -15.12
N ILE A 262 21.03 -3.53 -15.78
CA ILE A 262 20.81 -2.12 -16.15
C ILE A 262 20.60 -1.28 -14.89
N PHE A 263 19.69 -1.66 -13.99
CA PHE A 263 19.49 -0.98 -12.71
C PHE A 263 20.78 -0.80 -11.91
N PHE A 264 21.58 -1.86 -11.79
CA PHE A 264 22.83 -1.82 -11.05
C PHE A 264 23.95 -1.06 -11.79
N THR A 265 23.93 -1.05 -13.13
CA THR A 265 24.82 -0.18 -13.92
C THR A 265 24.47 1.29 -13.67
N VAL A 266 23.18 1.62 -13.59
CA VAL A 266 22.73 2.98 -13.24
C VAL A 266 23.20 3.35 -11.85
N ALA A 267 23.07 2.44 -10.88
CA ALA A 267 23.57 2.59 -9.52
C ALA A 267 25.12 2.62 -9.42
N SER A 268 25.83 2.63 -10.55
CA SER A 268 27.29 2.68 -10.62
C SER A 268 27.99 1.52 -9.90
N LEU A 269 27.31 0.37 -9.76
CA LEU A 269 27.91 -0.84 -9.22
C LEU A 269 28.86 -1.44 -10.26
N LYS A 270 30.15 -1.48 -9.95
CA LYS A 270 31.15 -2.14 -10.80
C LYS A 270 30.89 -3.65 -10.80
N ARG A 271 30.34 -4.17 -11.90
CA ARG A 271 30.10 -5.60 -12.15
C ARG A 271 29.25 -6.26 -11.06
N PRO A 272 27.95 -5.97 -10.99
CA PRO A 272 27.05 -6.69 -10.09
C PRO A 272 27.08 -8.17 -10.50
N ASP A 273 27.52 -9.04 -9.59
CA ASP A 273 27.27 -10.47 -9.73
C ASP A 273 25.82 -10.70 -9.26
N ILE A 274 24.95 -11.01 -10.23
CA ILE A 274 23.50 -11.06 -10.02
C ILE A 274 23.10 -12.52 -9.88
N ASN A 275 22.72 -12.89 -8.66
CA ASN A 275 22.15 -14.20 -8.40
C ASN A 275 20.63 -14.12 -8.52
N VAL A 276 20.06 -14.97 -9.38
CA VAL A 276 18.61 -15.12 -9.56
C VAL A 276 18.25 -16.52 -9.12
N ARG A 277 17.44 -16.63 -8.07
CA ARG A 277 16.86 -17.90 -7.62
C ARG A 277 15.36 -17.85 -7.81
N ILE A 278 14.81 -18.90 -8.38
CA ILE A 278 13.37 -19.12 -8.51
C ILE A 278 13.06 -20.29 -7.58
N ILE A 279 12.27 -20.03 -6.54
CA ILE A 279 11.97 -20.97 -5.48
C ILE A 279 10.49 -21.34 -5.61
N ASP A 280 10.23 -22.64 -5.69
CA ASP A 280 8.89 -23.22 -5.61
C ASP A 280 8.39 -23.00 -4.17
N SER A 281 7.33 -22.21 -4.03
CA SER A 281 6.74 -21.85 -2.73
C SER A 281 5.75 -22.90 -2.25
#